data_AF-A0A7K4CGE0-F1
#
_entry.id   AF-A0A7K4CGE0-F1
#
_cell.length_a   1.000
_cell.length_b   1.000
_cell.length_c   1.000
_cell.angle_alpha   90.00
_cell.angle_beta   90.00
_cell.angle_gamma   90.00
#
_symmetry.space_group_name_H-M   'P 1'
#
loop_
_entity.id
_entity.type
_entity.pdbx_description
1 polymer ?
#
loop_
_entity_poly.entity_id
_entity_poly.type
_entity_poly.pdbx_seq_one_letter_code
_entity_poly.pdbx_strand_id
1 'polypeptide(L)'
;MKKSIIIIAALCCAALCFDAMAEDSTSTSKLTILRADSGKNLSDMNLSLYSAINDFGISGINVGEAVKFTAPNAGWKLNWIEVMGWSGFNNTTQTFPSDRNFLIEIRDKDYNLLYKFADEQNNYFLSTTPPTGFSAIEIPALQVTGDFYVVFYDRGAMGIAMESDNGTGNSYFFMNGQMIPAQFKMTDTNETIKVNWMIRAVGK
;
A
#
# COMPACT_ATOMS: atom_id res chain seq x y z
N MET A 1 -79.47 -26.64 -1.50
CA MET A 1 -80.03 -25.29 -1.61
C MET A 1 -79.12 -24.31 -0.89
N LYS A 2 -78.63 -23.28 -1.60
CA LYS A 2 -78.20 -21.94 -1.14
C LYS A 2 -77.13 -21.88 -0.01
N LYS A 3 -76.06 -21.10 -0.07
CA LYS A 3 -75.60 -20.01 -0.94
C LYS A 3 -74.12 -19.77 -0.59
N SER A 4 -73.34 -19.39 -1.58
CA SER A 4 -71.96 -18.91 -1.52
C SER A 4 -71.79 -17.73 -0.56
N ILE A 5 -70.66 -17.67 0.16
CA ILE A 5 -69.91 -16.41 0.39
C ILE A 5 -68.41 -16.73 0.30
N ILE A 6 -67.76 -16.03 -0.63
CA ILE A 6 -66.32 -15.96 -0.87
C ILE A 6 -65.76 -14.86 0.03
N ILE A 7 -64.63 -15.11 0.70
CA ILE A 7 -63.71 -14.04 1.09
C ILE A 7 -62.30 -14.50 0.72
N ILE A 8 -61.76 -13.85 -0.31
CA ILE A 8 -60.36 -13.89 -0.71
C ILE A 8 -59.61 -12.94 0.23
N ALA A 9 -58.62 -13.45 0.95
CA ALA A 9 -57.55 -12.64 1.53
C ALA A 9 -56.23 -13.30 1.15
N ALA A 10 -55.60 -12.70 0.13
CA ALA A 10 -54.22 -12.94 -0.25
C ALA A 10 -53.31 -12.49 0.89
N LEU A 11 -52.28 -13.28 1.22
CA LEU A 11 -50.97 -12.73 1.57
C LEU A 11 -49.87 -13.81 1.47
N CYS A 12 -49.04 -13.61 0.45
CA CYS A 12 -47.62 -13.95 0.34
C CYS A 12 -47.16 -15.38 0.63
N CYS A 13 -47.03 -16.13 -0.46
CA CYS A 13 -45.97 -17.12 -0.64
C CYS A 13 -44.59 -16.50 -0.37
N ALA A 14 -43.87 -17.06 0.60
CA ALA A 14 -42.42 -17.15 0.53
C ALA A 14 -42.06 -18.57 0.97
N ALA A 15 -42.05 -19.48 -0.01
CA ALA A 15 -41.39 -20.75 0.15
C ALA A 15 -39.92 -20.44 0.43
N LEU A 16 -39.44 -20.82 1.61
CA LEU A 16 -38.03 -20.84 1.95
C LEU A 16 -37.37 -21.95 1.14
N CYS A 17 -37.04 -21.64 -0.11
CA CYS A 17 -36.04 -22.40 -0.86
C CYS A 17 -34.69 -22.06 -0.23
N PHE A 18 -34.20 -22.96 0.61
CA PHE A 18 -32.79 -23.04 0.91
C PHE A 18 -32.08 -23.51 -0.36
N ASP A 19 -31.78 -22.58 -1.26
CA ASP A 19 -30.72 -22.79 -2.23
C ASP A 19 -29.41 -22.81 -1.44
N ALA A 20 -28.94 -24.03 -1.18
CA ALA A 20 -27.56 -24.27 -0.85
C ALA A 20 -26.73 -23.70 -2.01
N MET A 21 -26.22 -22.48 -1.80
CA MET A 21 -25.16 -21.91 -2.63
C MET A 21 -24.04 -22.95 -2.65
N ALA A 22 -23.86 -23.56 -3.82
CA ALA A 22 -22.71 -24.40 -4.09
C ALA A 22 -21.46 -23.61 -3.70
N GLU A 23 -20.59 -24.26 -2.93
CA GLU A 23 -19.24 -23.80 -2.66
C GLU A 23 -18.57 -23.62 -4.02
N ASP A 24 -18.41 -22.37 -4.45
CA ASP A 24 -17.70 -22.06 -5.68
C ASP A 24 -16.24 -22.39 -5.45
N SER A 25 -15.85 -23.60 -5.86
CA SER A 25 -14.48 -24.06 -5.98
C SER A 25 -13.78 -23.34 -7.14
N THR A 26 -13.92 -22.01 -7.24
CA THR A 26 -13.02 -21.20 -8.03
C THR A 26 -11.72 -21.16 -7.26
N SER A 27 -10.64 -21.59 -7.93
CA SER A 27 -9.29 -21.53 -7.41
C SER A 27 -9.08 -20.22 -6.63
N THR A 28 -8.88 -20.29 -5.32
CA THR A 28 -8.28 -19.18 -4.57
C THR A 28 -6.93 -18.96 -5.20
N SER A 29 -6.87 -18.11 -6.22
CA SER A 29 -5.63 -17.64 -6.81
C SER A 29 -4.90 -16.95 -5.67
N LYS A 30 -3.93 -17.67 -5.09
CA LYS A 30 -3.19 -17.22 -3.93
C LYS A 30 -2.60 -15.85 -4.28
N LEU A 31 -2.90 -14.85 -3.46
CA LEU A 31 -2.34 -13.52 -3.65
C LEU A 31 -0.81 -13.62 -3.74
N THR A 32 -0.25 -12.98 -4.74
CA THR A 32 1.19 -12.85 -4.93
C THR A 32 1.63 -11.52 -4.35
N ILE A 33 2.67 -11.57 -3.51
CA ILE A 33 3.29 -10.38 -2.91
C ILE A 33 4.60 -10.12 -3.66
N LEU A 34 4.67 -9.00 -4.36
CA LEU A 34 5.89 -8.52 -4.99
C LEU A 34 6.67 -7.67 -4.00
N ARG A 35 7.94 -8.01 -3.81
CA ARG A 35 8.87 -7.32 -2.90
C ARG A 35 10.06 -6.79 -3.68
N ALA A 36 10.57 -5.65 -3.24
CA ALA A 36 11.82 -5.07 -3.73
C ALA A 36 12.83 -4.82 -2.58
N ASP A 37 12.57 -5.42 -1.42
CA ASP A 37 13.47 -5.47 -0.26
C ASP A 37 14.52 -6.59 -0.42
N SER A 38 15.44 -6.72 0.53
CA SER A 38 16.50 -7.73 0.48
C SER A 38 16.04 -9.19 0.61
N GLY A 39 14.76 -9.43 0.91
CA GLY A 39 14.22 -10.77 1.16
C GLY A 39 14.61 -11.36 2.52
N LYS A 40 15.38 -10.65 3.35
CA LYS A 40 15.71 -11.06 4.73
C LYS A 40 14.48 -11.03 5.63
N ASN A 41 14.58 -11.61 6.83
CA ASN A 41 13.58 -11.37 7.86
C ASN A 41 13.67 -9.92 8.33
N LEU A 42 12.53 -9.33 8.71
CA LEU A 42 12.48 -7.95 9.20
C LEU A 42 13.39 -7.71 10.41
N SER A 43 13.58 -8.71 11.26
CA SER A 43 14.49 -8.67 12.41
C SER A 43 15.96 -8.52 12.04
N ASP A 44 16.32 -8.91 10.81
CA ASP A 44 17.70 -8.98 10.32
C ASP A 44 18.01 -7.82 9.35
N MET A 45 17.01 -6.99 9.06
CA MET A 45 17.14 -5.80 8.21
C MET A 45 17.59 -4.60 9.05
N ASN A 46 18.50 -3.80 8.49
CA ASN A 46 18.84 -2.50 9.06
C ASN A 46 17.77 -1.49 8.63
N LEU A 47 16.74 -1.34 9.46
CA LEU A 47 15.59 -0.48 9.21
C LEU A 47 15.71 0.84 9.95
N SER A 48 15.40 1.91 9.23
CA SER A 48 15.20 3.25 9.81
C SER A 48 13.94 3.87 9.24
N LEU A 49 13.44 4.93 9.88
CA LEU A 49 12.31 5.70 9.36
C LEU A 49 12.82 6.90 8.58
N TYR A 50 12.18 7.12 7.43
CA TYR A 50 12.46 8.19 6.50
C TYR A 50 11.22 9.06 6.30
N SER A 51 11.42 10.34 5.99
CA SER A 51 10.38 11.24 5.48
C SER A 51 11.05 12.27 4.58
N ALA A 52 10.49 12.48 3.40
CA ALA A 52 11.10 13.34 2.40
C ALA A 52 11.24 14.80 2.87
N ILE A 53 10.39 15.25 3.79
CA ILE A 53 10.48 16.61 4.32
C ILE A 53 11.77 16.87 5.12
N ASN A 54 12.44 15.82 5.60
CA ASN A 54 13.70 15.95 6.33
C ASN A 54 14.87 16.34 5.41
N ASP A 55 14.88 15.86 4.17
CA ASP A 55 15.95 16.15 3.20
C ASP A 55 15.61 17.30 2.25
N PHE A 56 14.35 17.37 1.84
CA PHE A 56 13.88 18.33 0.83
C PHE A 56 13.13 19.53 1.43
N GLY A 57 13.06 19.62 2.76
CA GLY A 57 12.27 20.63 3.46
C GLY A 57 10.80 20.57 3.05
N ILE A 58 10.13 21.72 2.99
CA ILE A 58 8.71 21.78 2.60
C ILE A 58 8.45 21.23 1.19
N SER A 59 9.44 21.27 0.29
CA SER A 59 9.32 20.69 -1.05
C SER A 59 9.19 19.17 -1.02
N GLY A 60 9.62 18.53 0.08
CA GLY A 60 9.48 17.09 0.31
C GLY A 60 8.04 16.60 0.27
N ILE A 61 7.04 17.47 0.46
CA ILE A 61 5.62 17.07 0.31
C ILE A 61 5.25 16.61 -1.11
N ASN A 62 6.08 16.94 -2.10
CA ASN A 62 5.90 16.55 -3.51
C ASN A 62 6.97 15.56 -4.00
N VAL A 63 7.77 15.01 -3.07
CA VAL A 63 8.75 13.97 -3.36
C VAL A 63 8.13 12.64 -2.93
N GLY A 64 8.12 11.67 -3.83
CA GLY A 64 7.55 10.35 -3.56
C GLY A 64 8.62 9.28 -3.40
N GLU A 65 8.46 8.41 -2.42
CA GLU A 65 9.19 7.15 -2.28
C GLU A 65 8.61 6.12 -3.23
N ALA A 66 9.31 5.84 -4.32
CA ALA A 66 8.84 5.01 -5.41
C ALA A 66 9.55 3.66 -5.46
N VAL A 67 8.80 2.58 -5.69
CA VAL A 67 9.33 1.23 -5.90
C VAL A 67 8.87 0.69 -7.25
N LYS A 68 9.83 0.16 -8.00
CA LYS A 68 9.60 -0.57 -9.24
C LYS A 68 9.23 -2.02 -8.96
N PHE A 69 8.18 -2.50 -9.62
CA PHE A 69 7.79 -3.91 -9.66
C PHE A 69 7.57 -4.36 -11.10
N THR A 70 7.51 -5.68 -11.31
CA THR A 70 7.14 -6.29 -12.59
C THR A 70 5.96 -7.23 -12.35
N ALA A 71 4.88 -7.06 -13.11
CA ALA A 71 3.71 -7.95 -13.04
C ALA A 71 4.13 -9.40 -13.38
N PRO A 72 3.72 -10.41 -12.59
CA PRO A 72 4.22 -11.78 -12.73
C PRO A 72 3.71 -12.48 -13.99
N ASN A 73 2.54 -12.08 -14.50
CA ASN A 73 1.94 -12.61 -15.72
C ASN A 73 0.94 -11.61 -16.31
N ALA A 74 0.51 -11.88 -17.55
CA ALA A 74 -0.55 -11.10 -18.18
C ALA A 74 -1.89 -11.36 -17.49
N GLY A 75 -2.66 -10.30 -17.23
CA GLY A 75 -3.94 -10.39 -16.54
C GLY A 75 -3.86 -10.28 -15.02
N TRP A 76 -2.65 -10.24 -14.45
CA TRP A 76 -2.46 -9.97 -13.02
C TRP A 76 -3.00 -8.60 -12.65
N LYS A 77 -3.77 -8.53 -11.57
CA LYS A 77 -4.35 -7.28 -11.05
C LYS A 77 -3.78 -6.97 -9.69
N LEU A 78 -3.35 -5.73 -9.53
CA LEU A 78 -2.97 -5.15 -8.25
C LEU A 78 -4.24 -4.89 -7.42
N ASN A 79 -4.21 -5.28 -6.15
CA ASN A 79 -5.36 -5.19 -5.26
C ASN A 79 -5.03 -4.48 -3.93
N TRP A 80 -3.80 -4.61 -3.44
CA TRP A 80 -3.34 -3.90 -2.26
C TRP A 80 -1.94 -3.34 -2.46
N ILE A 81 -1.69 -2.21 -1.79
CA ILE A 81 -0.35 -1.73 -1.50
C ILE A 81 -0.08 -1.98 -0.02
N GLU A 82 1.05 -2.60 0.29
CA GLU A 82 1.52 -2.71 1.67
C GLU A 82 2.64 -1.70 1.90
N VAL A 83 2.55 -0.91 2.96
CA VAL A 83 3.60 0.05 3.36
C VAL A 83 3.96 -0.21 4.81
N MET A 84 5.26 -0.31 5.11
CA MET A 84 5.74 -0.30 6.48
C MET A 84 5.98 1.15 6.90
N GLY A 85 5.22 1.59 7.89
CA GLY A 85 5.11 3.00 8.21
C GLY A 85 4.66 3.27 9.62
N TRP A 86 4.97 4.46 10.14
CA TRP A 86 4.58 4.87 11.49
C TRP A 86 4.23 6.34 11.58
N SER A 87 3.03 6.64 12.09
CA SER A 87 2.61 8.02 12.37
C SER A 87 3.51 8.71 13.41
N GLY A 88 4.17 7.94 14.27
CA GLY A 88 4.91 8.48 15.42
C GLY A 88 4.01 8.60 16.64
N PHE A 89 4.49 8.12 17.78
CA PHE A 89 3.85 8.32 19.08
C PHE A 89 4.77 9.14 19.97
N ASN A 90 4.24 10.24 20.53
CA ASN A 90 5.00 11.06 21.45
C ASN A 90 4.94 10.45 22.85
N ASN A 91 6.02 9.79 23.26
CA ASN A 91 6.11 9.16 24.59
C ASN A 91 6.11 10.17 25.76
N THR A 92 6.45 11.44 25.53
CA THR A 92 6.44 12.47 26.57
C THR A 92 5.02 12.97 26.83
N THR A 93 4.26 13.26 25.77
CA THR A 93 2.89 13.78 25.88
C THR A 93 1.83 12.70 25.87
N GLN A 94 2.18 11.46 25.55
CA GLN A 94 1.28 10.31 25.39
C GLN A 94 0.19 10.57 24.32
N THR A 95 0.59 11.18 23.21
CA THR A 95 -0.33 11.56 22.13
C THR A 95 0.17 11.12 20.76
N PHE A 96 -0.77 10.87 19.85
CA PHE A 96 -0.54 10.77 18.41
C PHE A 96 -0.51 12.16 17.77
N PRO A 97 0.19 12.34 16.63
CA PRO A 97 0.07 13.55 15.84
C PRO A 97 -1.35 13.66 15.26
N SER A 98 -1.74 14.90 14.97
CA SER A 98 -2.96 15.17 14.20
C SER A 98 -2.93 14.52 12.82
N ASP A 99 -4.11 14.23 12.29
CA ASP A 99 -4.27 13.65 10.96
C ASP A 99 -3.67 14.55 9.88
N ARG A 100 -2.98 13.90 8.95
CA ARG A 100 -2.35 14.48 7.78
C ARG A 100 -2.42 13.48 6.65
N ASN A 101 -2.61 13.99 5.44
CA ASN A 101 -2.83 13.13 4.29
C ASN A 101 -1.50 12.56 3.78
N PHE A 102 -1.51 11.29 3.39
CA PHE A 102 -0.51 10.73 2.48
C PHE A 102 -1.12 10.54 1.09
N LEU A 103 -0.29 10.26 0.09
CA LEU A 103 -0.74 9.94 -1.28
C LEU A 103 -0.04 8.67 -1.76
N ILE A 104 -0.76 7.85 -2.52
CA ILE A 104 -0.22 6.76 -3.32
C ILE A 104 -0.56 7.01 -4.78
N GLU A 105 0.41 6.79 -5.66
CA GLU A 105 0.20 6.70 -7.09
C GLU A 105 0.68 5.36 -7.61
N ILE A 106 -0.08 4.80 -8.55
CA ILE A 106 0.36 3.67 -9.36
C ILE A 106 0.62 4.19 -10.76
N ARG A 107 1.83 3.93 -11.28
CA ARG A 107 2.27 4.39 -12.59
C ARG A 107 2.73 3.22 -13.45
N ASP A 108 2.53 3.32 -14.77
CA ASP A 108 3.06 2.33 -15.72
C ASP A 108 4.58 2.51 -15.94
N LYS A 109 5.17 1.66 -16.79
CA LYS A 109 6.58 1.71 -17.18
C LYS A 109 7.03 3.05 -17.79
N ASP A 110 6.10 3.81 -18.35
CA ASP A 110 6.34 5.10 -19.01
C ASP A 110 5.99 6.27 -18.07
N TYR A 111 5.77 5.96 -16.79
CA TYR A 111 5.39 6.87 -15.71
C TYR A 111 4.01 7.50 -15.84
N ASN A 112 3.15 7.02 -16.74
CA ASN A 112 1.77 7.49 -16.82
C ASN A 112 1.00 7.07 -15.57
N LEU A 113 0.19 7.97 -15.04
CA LEU A 113 -0.65 7.70 -13.88
C LEU A 113 -1.77 6.72 -14.24
N LEU A 114 -1.80 5.58 -13.58
CA LEU A 114 -2.86 4.57 -13.71
C LEU A 114 -3.92 4.73 -12.61
N TYR A 115 -3.49 5.03 -11.40
CA TYR A 115 -4.35 5.16 -10.24
C TYR A 115 -3.74 6.08 -9.19
N LYS A 116 -4.59 6.72 -8.38
CA LYS A 116 -4.19 7.55 -7.24
C LYS A 116 -5.11 7.29 -6.05
N PHE A 117 -4.54 7.33 -4.86
CA PHE A 117 -5.24 7.16 -3.58
C PHE A 117 -4.69 8.15 -2.57
N ALA A 118 -5.56 8.81 -1.80
CA ALA A 118 -5.15 9.70 -0.72
C ALA A 118 -6.07 9.46 0.48
N ASP A 119 -5.46 9.42 1.67
CA ASP A 119 -6.16 9.24 2.93
C ASP A 119 -5.27 9.77 4.08
N GLU A 120 -5.79 9.75 5.29
CA GLU A 120 -5.12 10.15 6.51
C GLU A 120 -4.26 9.00 7.05
N GLN A 121 -3.04 9.33 7.48
CA GLN A 121 -2.04 8.36 7.91
C GLN A 121 -2.49 7.53 9.12
N ASN A 122 -3.24 8.13 10.05
CA ASN A 122 -3.62 7.47 11.30
C ASN A 122 -4.65 6.34 11.11
N ASN A 123 -5.32 6.28 9.95
CA ASN A 123 -6.19 5.16 9.59
C ASN A 123 -5.40 3.85 9.36
N TYR A 124 -4.09 3.95 9.11
CA TYR A 124 -3.25 2.83 8.72
C TYR A 124 -2.02 2.63 9.63
N PHE A 125 -1.39 3.72 10.07
CA PHE A 125 -0.03 3.69 10.64
C PHE A 125 0.04 4.07 12.13
N LEU A 126 -1.11 4.06 12.82
CA LEU A 126 -1.24 4.47 14.21
C LEU A 126 -0.82 3.33 15.15
N SER A 127 0.29 3.52 15.86
CA SER A 127 0.83 2.56 16.83
C SER A 127 1.64 3.27 17.91
N THR A 128 1.57 2.80 19.17
CA THR A 128 2.39 3.36 20.27
C THR A 128 3.86 2.92 20.19
N THR A 129 4.18 1.92 19.37
CA THR A 129 5.55 1.46 19.11
C THR A 129 5.91 1.62 17.63
N PRO A 130 7.21 1.73 17.29
CA PRO A 130 7.66 1.66 15.90
C PRO A 130 7.12 0.43 15.16
N PRO A 131 7.04 0.47 13.83
CA PRO A 131 6.34 -0.53 13.06
C PRO A 131 7.13 -1.85 13.06
N THR A 132 6.44 -2.95 13.37
CA THR A 132 6.99 -4.32 13.30
C THR A 132 6.47 -5.09 12.08
N GLY A 133 5.69 -4.44 11.21
CA GLY A 133 5.00 -5.05 10.09
C GLY A 133 4.48 -4.04 9.07
N PHE A 134 3.79 -4.53 8.06
CA PHE A 134 3.22 -3.72 7.00
C PHE A 134 1.75 -3.43 7.25
N SER A 135 1.31 -2.24 6.83
CA SER A 135 -0.11 -1.88 6.78
C SER A 135 -0.60 -2.05 5.35
N ALA A 136 -1.74 -2.72 5.18
CA ALA A 136 -2.33 -2.96 3.87
C ALA A 136 -3.34 -1.86 3.52
N ILE A 137 -3.24 -1.34 2.30
CA ILE A 137 -4.12 -0.33 1.74
C ILE A 137 -4.79 -0.97 0.52
N GLU A 138 -6.09 -1.22 0.64
CA GLU A 138 -6.89 -1.79 -0.44
C GLU A 138 -7.14 -0.76 -1.54
N ILE A 139 -7.02 -1.21 -2.79
CA ILE A 139 -7.37 -0.43 -3.97
C ILE A 139 -8.34 -1.24 -4.84
N PRO A 140 -9.17 -0.58 -5.69
CA PRO A 140 -9.89 -1.28 -6.73
C PRO A 140 -8.92 -2.11 -7.59
N ALA A 141 -9.33 -3.33 -7.95
CA ALA A 141 -8.50 -4.25 -8.74
C ALA A 141 -8.01 -3.57 -10.03
N LEU A 142 -6.70 -3.30 -10.10
CA LEU A 142 -6.07 -2.51 -11.15
C LEU A 142 -5.22 -3.41 -12.04
N GLN A 143 -5.57 -3.49 -13.32
CA GLN A 143 -4.73 -4.18 -14.29
C GLN A 143 -3.41 -3.43 -14.46
N VAL A 144 -2.30 -4.13 -14.24
CA VAL A 144 -0.95 -3.66 -14.59
C VAL A 144 -0.29 -4.68 -15.51
N THR A 145 0.65 -4.23 -16.34
CA THR A 145 1.33 -5.07 -17.33
C THR A 145 2.80 -4.70 -17.37
N GLY A 146 3.68 -5.69 -17.30
CA GLY A 146 5.13 -5.46 -17.30
C GLY A 146 5.57 -4.66 -16.08
N ASP A 147 6.52 -3.75 -16.28
CA ASP A 147 7.01 -2.88 -15.22
C ASP A 147 5.97 -1.83 -14.83
N PHE A 148 5.84 -1.61 -13.53
CA PHE A 148 5.01 -0.56 -12.95
C PHE A 148 5.66 -0.04 -11.67
N TYR A 149 5.17 1.11 -11.20
CA TYR A 149 5.71 1.80 -10.05
C TYR A 149 4.61 2.08 -9.04
N VAL A 150 4.91 1.85 -7.78
CA VAL A 150 4.12 2.35 -6.65
C VAL A 150 4.90 3.53 -6.07
N VAL A 151 4.30 4.71 -6.05
CA VAL A 151 4.87 5.92 -5.47
C VAL A 151 4.09 6.26 -4.22
N PHE A 152 4.73 6.22 -3.06
CA PHE A 152 4.18 6.70 -1.81
C PHE A 152 4.67 8.12 -1.57
N TYR A 153 3.82 9.00 -1.08
CA TYR A 153 4.21 10.34 -0.63
C TYR A 153 3.84 10.46 0.83
N ASP A 154 4.83 10.44 1.72
CA ASP A 154 4.61 10.57 3.16
C ASP A 154 4.05 11.96 3.54
N ARG A 155 4.38 12.98 2.75
CA ARG A 155 3.92 14.38 2.91
C ARG A 155 4.18 14.99 4.29
N GLY A 156 5.13 14.48 5.05
CA GLY A 156 5.41 14.84 6.44
C GLY A 156 4.32 14.39 7.41
N ALA A 157 3.45 13.45 7.00
CA ALA A 157 2.40 12.89 7.83
C ALA A 157 2.93 11.78 8.76
N MET A 158 3.91 11.02 8.27
CA MET A 158 4.42 9.80 8.90
C MET A 158 5.83 9.48 8.41
N GLY A 159 6.52 8.58 9.10
CA GLY A 159 7.80 8.03 8.63
C GLY A 159 7.58 6.69 7.92
N ILE A 160 8.13 6.53 6.72
CA ILE A 160 8.17 5.27 5.97
C ILE A 160 9.45 4.51 6.32
N ALA A 161 9.37 3.18 6.47
CA ALA A 161 10.55 2.37 6.73
C ALA A 161 11.44 2.23 5.49
N MET A 162 12.74 2.24 5.74
CA MET A 162 13.81 2.18 4.76
C MET A 162 14.87 1.17 5.20
N GLU A 163 15.24 0.25 4.30
CA GLU A 163 16.37 -0.67 4.49
C GLU A 163 17.63 -0.11 3.81
N SER A 164 18.75 0.02 4.55
CA SER A 164 19.97 0.68 4.06
C SER A 164 21.12 -0.23 3.61
N ASP A 165 21.17 -1.48 4.04
CA ASP A 165 22.38 -2.31 3.90
C ASP A 165 22.39 -3.18 2.62
N ASN A 166 21.23 -3.34 1.97
CA ASN A 166 21.06 -4.31 0.88
C ASN A 166 20.14 -3.75 -0.22
N GLY A 167 20.41 -2.54 -0.69
CA GLY A 167 19.63 -1.89 -1.74
C GLY A 167 19.59 -2.71 -3.04
N THR A 168 18.40 -3.13 -3.46
CA THR A 168 18.17 -3.93 -4.67
C THR A 168 18.31 -3.12 -5.95
N GLY A 169 18.24 -1.79 -5.85
CA GLY A 169 18.25 -0.86 -6.99
C GLY A 169 16.88 -0.59 -7.60
N ASN A 170 15.80 -1.07 -6.98
CA ASN A 170 14.42 -0.85 -7.43
C ASN A 170 13.68 0.26 -6.68
N SER A 171 14.36 1.00 -5.80
CA SER A 171 13.79 2.15 -5.08
C SER A 171 14.30 3.47 -5.65
N TYR A 172 13.40 4.44 -5.71
CA TYR A 172 13.58 5.74 -6.35
C TYR A 172 12.92 6.84 -5.51
N PHE A 173 13.39 8.06 -5.69
CA PHE A 173 12.59 9.26 -5.47
C PHE A 173 11.88 9.62 -6.77
N PHE A 174 10.57 9.86 -6.68
CA PHE A 174 9.80 10.42 -7.78
C PHE A 174 9.56 11.91 -7.55
N MET A 175 10.11 12.73 -8.45
CA MET A 175 9.96 14.18 -8.40
C MET A 175 10.05 14.76 -9.81
N ASN A 176 9.25 15.78 -10.08
CA ASN A 176 9.21 16.46 -11.39
C ASN A 176 9.03 15.50 -12.59
N GLY A 177 8.26 14.42 -12.40
CA GLY A 177 8.01 13.42 -13.44
C GLY A 177 9.17 12.45 -13.69
N GLN A 178 10.19 12.43 -12.84
CA GLN A 178 11.38 11.61 -13.00
C GLN A 178 11.58 10.64 -11.83
N MET A 179 12.07 9.44 -12.14
CA MET A 179 12.55 8.46 -11.17
C MET A 179 14.06 8.65 -10.97
N ILE A 180 14.45 9.14 -9.79
CA ILE A 180 15.84 9.31 -9.38
C ILE A 180 16.18 8.16 -8.43
N PRO A 181 17.26 7.39 -8.60
CA PRO A 181 17.58 6.31 -7.68
C PRO A 181 17.62 6.76 -6.22
N ALA A 182 16.96 6.02 -5.32
CA ALA A 182 16.95 6.32 -3.89
C ALA A 182 18.31 5.93 -3.30
N GLN A 183 19.16 6.93 -3.12
CA GLN A 183 20.54 6.77 -2.70
C GLN A 183 20.92 7.86 -1.71
N PHE A 184 21.65 7.47 -0.68
CA PHE A 184 22.12 8.37 0.36
C PHE A 184 23.64 8.36 0.41
N LYS A 185 24.22 9.54 0.63
CA LYS A 185 25.64 9.68 0.81
C LYS A 185 25.94 9.68 2.31
N MET A 186 26.66 8.66 2.76
CA MET A 186 27.08 8.54 4.16
C MET A 186 28.09 9.64 4.48
N THR A 187 27.85 10.41 5.54
CA THR A 187 28.71 11.54 5.91
C THR A 187 30.11 11.08 6.32
N ASP A 188 30.21 9.92 6.99
CA ASP A 188 31.46 9.46 7.60
C ASP A 188 32.37 8.71 6.63
N THR A 189 31.80 7.92 5.71
CA THR A 189 32.55 7.12 4.74
C THR A 189 32.60 7.74 3.35
N ASN A 190 31.76 8.77 3.09
CA ASN A 190 31.58 9.38 1.77
C ASN A 190 31.05 8.39 0.71
N GLU A 191 30.60 7.21 1.13
CA GLU A 191 30.03 6.17 0.27
C GLU A 191 28.57 6.48 -0.07
N THR A 192 28.16 6.12 -1.28
CA THR A 192 26.76 6.19 -1.70
C THR A 192 26.12 4.83 -1.50
N ILE A 193 25.14 4.76 -0.59
CA ILE A 193 24.35 3.55 -0.35
C ILE A 193 23.03 3.63 -1.10
N LYS A 194 22.61 2.48 -1.65
CA LYS A 194 21.26 2.30 -2.19
C LYS A 194 20.36 1.80 -1.08
N VAL A 195 19.12 2.25 -1.07
CA VAL A 195 18.14 1.82 -0.06
C VAL A 195 16.99 1.06 -0.70
N ASN A 196 16.21 0.36 0.12
CA ASN A 196 14.90 -0.16 -0.26
C ASN A 196 13.82 0.57 0.53
N TRP A 197 12.86 1.16 -0.15
CA TRP A 197 11.61 1.56 0.49
C TRP A 197 10.81 0.32 0.82
N MET A 198 10.30 0.24 2.04
CA MET A 198 9.52 -0.91 2.49
C MET A 198 8.06 -0.78 2.01
N ILE A 199 7.89 -0.92 0.69
CA ILE A 199 6.62 -0.91 -0.04
C ILE A 199 6.50 -2.25 -0.78
N ARG A 200 5.28 -2.82 -0.82
CA ARG A 200 4.99 -4.04 -1.57
C ARG A 200 3.72 -3.89 -2.40
N ALA A 201 3.66 -4.64 -3.48
CA ALA A 201 2.49 -4.74 -4.35
C ALA A 201 1.88 -6.14 -4.20
N VAL A 202 0.56 -6.20 -3.94
CA VAL A 202 -0.15 -7.46 -3.68
C VAL A 202 -1.33 -7.61 -4.63
N GLY A 203 -1.46 -8.77 -5.26
CA GLY A 203 -2.46 -8.99 -6.29
C GLY A 203 -2.57 -10.42 -6.79
N LYS A 204 -3.43 -10.66 -7.77
CA LYS A 204 -3.71 -11.98 -8.36
C LYS A 204 -3.96 -11.91 -9.86
#